data_AF-A0A6G0WCW1-F1
#
_entry.id   AF-A0A6G0WCW1-F1
#
_cell.length_a   1.000
_cell.length_b   1.000
_cell.length_c   1.000
_cell.angle_alpha   90.00
_cell.angle_beta   90.00
_cell.angle_gamma   90.00
#
_symmetry.space_group_name_H-M   'P 1'
#
loop_
_entity.id
_entity.type
_entity.pdbx_description
1 polymer ?
#
loop_
_entity_poly.entity_id
_entity_poly.type
_entity_poly.pdbx_seq_one_letter_code
_entity_poly.pdbx_strand_id
1 'polypeptide(L)'
;MALTSHSFRRGGAQHANSNYCLSLQWIADRGGWNLSTQVKAFMFLLVKMSTRMYVPLLSLADFDYPTLENIHAVTKRLFGCCIGLVNTRLNVSSVVLDTLCVYFIKSFPQINSMNPASPLVGRVEEVLAVAGVEYRDWVAWSNQLKQDSKKKRSTQHD
;
A
#
# COMPACT_ATOMS: atom_id res chain seq x y z
N MET A 1 25.87 3.63 -21.43
CA MET A 1 24.73 3.35 -20.53
C MET A 1 24.08 2.06 -20.98
N ALA A 2 24.27 0.98 -20.22
CA ALA A 2 23.73 -0.35 -20.55
C ALA A 2 22.36 -0.51 -19.87
N LEU A 3 21.31 -0.71 -20.66
CA LEU A 3 20.00 -1.10 -20.14
C LEU A 3 20.10 -2.53 -19.62
N THR A 4 19.93 -2.71 -18.31
CA THR A 4 19.91 -4.05 -17.73
C THR A 4 18.66 -4.80 -18.20
N SER A 5 18.81 -6.11 -18.41
CA SER A 5 17.87 -7.06 -19.05
C SER A 5 16.39 -7.03 -18.58
N HIS A 6 16.05 -6.27 -17.55
CA HIS A 6 14.72 -6.26 -16.93
C HIS A 6 13.65 -5.56 -17.78
N SER A 7 14.03 -4.58 -18.60
CA SER A 7 13.09 -3.80 -19.43
C SER A 7 12.64 -4.55 -20.69
N PHE A 8 13.54 -5.35 -21.28
CA PHE A 8 13.28 -6.04 -22.55
C PHE A 8 12.22 -7.15 -22.43
N ARG A 9 12.17 -7.85 -21.29
CA ARG A 9 11.20 -8.93 -21.06
C ARG A 9 9.77 -8.44 -20.83
N ARG A 10 9.57 -7.23 -20.32
CA ARG A 10 8.22 -6.69 -20.06
C ARG A 10 7.66 -5.86 -21.22
N GLY A 11 8.52 -5.11 -21.94
CA GLY A 11 8.08 -4.30 -23.08
C GLY A 11 7.51 -5.13 -24.23
N GLY A 12 8.17 -6.23 -24.61
CA GLY A 12 7.68 -7.12 -25.68
C GLY A 12 6.39 -7.86 -25.31
N ALA A 13 6.26 -8.30 -24.05
CA ALA A 13 5.07 -8.98 -23.55
C ALA A 13 3.87 -8.02 -23.44
N GLN A 14 4.08 -6.77 -23.01
CA GLN A 14 3.00 -5.76 -22.97
C GLN A 14 2.54 -5.37 -24.38
N HIS A 15 3.45 -5.23 -25.34
CA HIS A 15 3.08 -4.96 -26.74
C HIS A 15 2.30 -6.13 -27.35
N ALA A 16 2.70 -7.36 -27.11
CA ALA A 16 1.97 -8.54 -27.58
C ALA A 16 0.59 -8.69 -26.92
N ASN A 17 0.49 -8.42 -25.62
CA ASN A 17 -0.77 -8.49 -24.88
C ASN A 17 -1.75 -7.34 -25.17
N SER A 18 -1.27 -6.23 -25.75
CA SER A 18 -2.10 -5.07 -26.11
C SER A 18 -2.47 -5.04 -27.60
N ASN A 19 -1.88 -5.90 -28.42
CA ASN A 19 -2.16 -5.98 -29.84
C ASN A 19 -3.33 -6.95 -30.11
N TYR A 20 -4.50 -6.39 -30.41
CA TYR A 20 -5.72 -7.15 -30.69
C TYR A 20 -5.65 -8.00 -31.96
N CYS A 21 -4.66 -7.78 -32.83
CA CYS A 21 -4.43 -8.59 -34.03
C CYS A 21 -3.66 -9.89 -33.72
N LEU A 22 -3.10 -10.04 -32.52
CA LEU A 22 -2.42 -11.27 -32.11
C LEU A 22 -3.44 -12.20 -31.44
N SER A 23 -3.66 -13.36 -32.05
CA SER A 23 -4.55 -14.35 -31.47
C SER A 23 -3.94 -14.99 -30.22
N LEU A 24 -4.77 -15.32 -29.24
CA LEU A 24 -4.36 -16.01 -28.01
C LEU A 24 -3.65 -17.35 -28.31
N GLN A 25 -4.05 -18.00 -29.42
CA GLN A 25 -3.45 -19.23 -29.94
C GLN A 25 -2.00 -19.03 -30.36
N TRP A 26 -1.68 -17.92 -31.05
CA TRP A 26 -0.33 -17.62 -31.50
C TRP A 26 0.64 -17.39 -30.32
N ILE A 27 0.15 -16.75 -29.26
CA ILE A 27 0.90 -16.50 -28.02
C ILE A 27 1.17 -17.83 -27.29
N ALA A 28 0.17 -18.72 -27.21
CA ALA A 28 0.30 -20.01 -26.55
C ALA A 28 1.28 -20.94 -27.29
N ASP A 29 1.12 -21.07 -28.62
CA ASP A 29 1.88 -22.00 -29.46
C ASP A 29 3.36 -21.59 -29.58
N ARG A 30 3.68 -20.28 -29.69
CA ARG A 30 5.06 -19.78 -29.80
C ARG A 30 5.71 -19.50 -28.45
N GLY A 31 4.92 -19.20 -27.42
CA GLY A 31 5.40 -18.92 -26.07
C GLY A 31 5.86 -20.17 -25.32
N GLY A 32 5.48 -21.37 -25.78
CA GLY A 32 5.66 -22.61 -25.03
C GLY A 32 4.76 -22.67 -23.78
N TRP A 33 3.65 -21.92 -23.80
CA TRP A 33 2.76 -21.80 -22.65
C TRP A 33 1.75 -22.94 -22.70
N ASN A 34 1.93 -23.95 -21.85
CA ASN A 34 0.90 -24.96 -21.65
C ASN A 34 -0.31 -24.31 -20.95
N LEU A 35 -1.36 -24.05 -21.72
CA LEU A 35 -2.60 -23.41 -21.27
C LEU A 35 -3.21 -24.10 -20.04
N SER A 36 -3.11 -25.42 -19.92
CA SER A 36 -3.61 -26.15 -18.75
C SER A 36 -2.80 -25.81 -17.49
N THR A 37 -1.47 -25.77 -17.60
CA THR A 37 -0.58 -25.42 -16.49
C THR A 37 -0.72 -23.95 -16.10
N GLN A 38 -0.95 -23.06 -17.08
CA GLN A 38 -1.17 -21.63 -16.87
C GLN A 38 -2.53 -21.35 -16.24
N VAL A 39 -3.62 -21.94 -16.75
CA VAL A 39 -4.95 -21.82 -16.14
C VAL A 39 -4.94 -22.38 -14.72
N LYS A 40 -4.24 -23.49 -14.48
CA LYS A 40 -4.07 -24.05 -13.14
C LYS A 40 -3.21 -23.16 -12.24
N ALA A 41 -2.16 -22.55 -12.75
CA ALA A 41 -1.34 -21.60 -12.01
C ALA A 41 -2.09 -20.30 -11.73
N PHE A 42 -2.91 -19.81 -12.67
CA PHE A 42 -3.72 -18.61 -12.53
C PHE A 42 -4.91 -18.86 -11.59
N MET A 43 -5.58 -20.02 -11.69
CA MET A 43 -6.54 -20.47 -10.69
C MET A 43 -5.88 -20.65 -9.35
N PHE A 44 -4.67 -21.23 -9.26
CA PHE A 44 -3.96 -21.32 -7.99
C PHE A 44 -3.60 -19.94 -7.45
N LEU A 45 -3.21 -18.98 -8.30
CA LEU A 45 -2.92 -17.62 -7.88
C LEU A 45 -4.18 -16.88 -7.44
N LEU A 46 -5.29 -17.03 -8.17
CA LEU A 46 -6.60 -16.47 -7.86
C LEU A 46 -7.19 -17.11 -6.61
N VAL A 47 -7.08 -18.44 -6.47
CA VAL A 47 -7.45 -19.19 -5.27
C VAL A 47 -6.54 -18.81 -4.12
N LYS A 48 -5.24 -18.55 -4.32
CA LYS A 48 -4.30 -18.12 -3.27
C LYS A 48 -4.49 -16.65 -2.88
N MET A 49 -4.94 -15.81 -3.81
CA MET A 49 -5.41 -14.44 -3.55
C MET A 49 -6.80 -14.44 -2.88
N SER A 50 -7.63 -15.45 -3.17
CA SER A 50 -9.00 -15.63 -2.63
C SER A 50 -9.01 -16.36 -1.28
N THR A 51 -8.09 -17.29 -1.05
CA THR A 51 -7.63 -17.75 0.27
C THR A 51 -6.76 -16.63 0.80
N ARG A 52 -7.43 -15.52 1.11
CA ARG A 52 -6.92 -14.41 1.87
C ARG A 52 -5.91 -14.97 2.87
N MET A 53 -4.63 -14.62 2.70
CA MET A 53 -3.90 -14.25 3.91
C MET A 53 -4.79 -13.19 4.52
N TYR A 54 -5.56 -13.59 5.54
CA TYR A 54 -6.31 -12.66 6.35
C TYR A 54 -5.23 -11.86 7.06
N VAL A 55 -4.74 -10.82 6.39
CA VAL A 55 -3.87 -9.83 7.00
C VAL A 55 -4.86 -8.95 7.75
N PRO A 56 -4.99 -9.10 9.08
CA PRO A 56 -5.83 -8.19 9.84
C PRO A 56 -5.31 -6.78 9.56
N LEU A 57 -6.15 -5.97 8.90
CA LEU A 57 -5.79 -4.58 8.63
C LEU A 57 -5.63 -3.88 9.98
N LEU A 58 -4.57 -3.09 10.11
CA LEU A 58 -4.47 -2.20 11.25
C LEU A 58 -5.60 -1.17 11.13
N SER A 59 -6.29 -0.97 12.23
CA SER A 59 -7.47 -0.11 12.31
C SER A 59 -7.19 1.02 13.29
N LEU A 60 -7.86 2.14 13.05
CA LEU A 60 -7.88 3.30 13.94
C LEU A 60 -8.92 3.16 15.07
N ALA A 61 -9.75 2.11 15.05
CA ALA A 61 -10.85 1.93 16.00
C ALA A 61 -10.44 1.90 17.48
N ASP A 62 -9.17 1.58 17.76
CA ASP A 62 -8.63 1.46 19.13
C ASP A 62 -8.12 2.82 19.69
N PHE A 63 -8.19 3.91 18.92
CA PHE A 63 -7.79 5.26 19.35
C PHE A 63 -8.96 6.06 19.91
N ASP A 64 -8.68 6.96 20.85
CA ASP A 64 -9.64 7.92 21.39
C ASP A 64 -9.98 9.01 20.37
N TYR A 65 -11.17 9.59 20.51
CA TYR A 65 -11.71 10.57 19.57
C TYR A 65 -10.79 11.78 19.32
N PRO A 66 -10.20 12.43 20.35
CA PRO A 66 -9.23 13.53 20.13
C PRO A 66 -8.03 13.11 19.28
N THR A 67 -7.46 11.94 19.56
CA THR A 67 -6.34 11.40 18.78
C THR A 67 -6.74 11.11 17.34
N LEU A 68 -7.94 10.55 17.13
CA LEU A 68 -8.47 10.31 15.79
C LEU A 68 -8.62 11.59 14.98
N GLU A 69 -9.07 12.68 15.61
CA GLU A 69 -9.19 13.98 14.95
C GLU A 69 -7.83 14.48 14.46
N ASN A 70 -6.80 14.38 15.31
CA ASN A 70 -5.43 14.73 14.95
C ASN A 70 -4.88 13.84 13.82
N ILE A 71 -5.10 12.53 13.89
CA ILE A 71 -4.68 11.60 12.83
C ILE A 71 -5.37 11.95 11.51
N HIS A 72 -6.69 12.18 11.52
CA HIS A 72 -7.42 12.57 10.31
C HIS A 72 -6.96 13.92 9.76
N ALA A 73 -6.61 14.89 10.62
CA ALA A 73 -6.07 16.18 10.20
C ALA A 73 -4.73 16.01 9.46
N VAL A 74 -3.88 15.10 9.91
CA VAL A 74 -2.63 14.75 9.23
C VAL A 74 -2.91 13.96 7.95
N THR A 75 -3.77 12.94 7.98
CA THR A 75 -4.14 12.13 6.80
C THR A 75 -4.63 13.01 5.65
N LYS A 76 -5.54 13.95 5.92
CA LYS A 76 -6.07 14.87 4.90
C LYS A 76 -4.98 15.74 4.25
N ARG A 77 -3.92 16.08 4.98
CA ARG A 77 -2.81 16.91 4.47
C ARG A 77 -1.78 16.08 3.71
N LEU A 78 -1.48 14.87 4.17
CA LEU A 78 -0.60 13.94 3.46
C LEU A 78 -1.20 13.48 2.13
N PHE A 79 -2.50 13.15 2.13
CA PHE A 79 -3.20 12.60 0.97
C PHE A 79 -4.16 13.59 0.32
N GLY A 80 -3.94 14.89 0.50
CA GLY A 80 -4.81 15.95 -0.02
C GLY A 80 -5.02 15.88 -1.54
N CYS A 81 -4.03 15.38 -2.28
CA CYS A 81 -4.11 15.21 -3.73
C CYS A 81 -5.02 14.05 -4.18
N CYS A 82 -5.49 13.22 -3.24
CA CYS A 82 -6.32 12.04 -3.51
C CYS A 82 -7.78 12.22 -3.04
N ILE A 83 -8.13 13.42 -2.56
CA ILE A 83 -9.45 13.76 -2.02
C ILE A 83 -9.95 15.08 -2.62
N GLY A 84 -11.27 15.26 -2.68
CA GLY A 84 -11.86 16.52 -3.16
C GLY A 84 -11.58 16.84 -4.62
N LEU A 85 -11.18 15.86 -5.43
CA LEU A 85 -10.95 16.03 -6.87
C LEU A 85 -12.27 16.26 -7.60
N VAL A 86 -12.21 17.10 -8.64
CA VAL A 86 -13.36 17.40 -9.54
C VAL A 86 -13.94 16.12 -10.13
N ASN A 87 -13.06 15.20 -10.56
CA ASN A 87 -13.48 13.86 -10.95
C ASN A 87 -13.56 12.96 -9.73
N THR A 88 -14.78 12.79 -9.22
CA THR A 88 -15.04 12.02 -8.00
C THR A 88 -14.63 10.54 -8.09
N ARG A 89 -14.51 9.99 -9.30
CA ARG A 89 -14.04 8.60 -9.52
C ARG A 89 -12.57 8.40 -9.20
N LEU A 90 -11.79 9.48 -9.13
CA LEU A 90 -10.37 9.45 -8.80
C LEU A 90 -10.12 9.67 -7.29
N ASN A 91 -11.17 9.99 -6.52
CA ASN A 91 -11.05 10.15 -5.08
C ASN A 91 -10.85 8.78 -4.42
N VAL A 92 -9.88 8.72 -3.51
CA VAL A 92 -9.63 7.54 -2.69
C VAL A 92 -10.58 7.57 -1.49
N SER A 93 -11.14 6.42 -1.13
CA SER A 93 -12.05 6.33 0.02
C SER A 93 -11.34 6.62 1.34
N SER A 94 -12.05 7.21 2.30
CA SER A 94 -11.49 7.53 3.63
C SER A 94 -10.90 6.30 4.32
N VAL A 95 -11.60 5.16 4.27
CA VAL A 95 -11.15 3.90 4.87
C VAL A 95 -9.79 3.45 4.31
N VAL A 96 -9.55 3.64 3.02
CA VAL A 96 -8.26 3.31 2.39
C VAL A 96 -7.18 4.28 2.83
N LEU A 97 -7.46 5.57 2.88
CA LEU A 97 -6.52 6.59 3.37
C LEU A 97 -6.15 6.38 4.84
N ASP A 98 -7.13 6.06 5.67
CA ASP A 98 -6.96 5.73 7.07
C ASP A 98 -6.05 4.52 7.24
N THR A 99 -6.30 3.45 6.47
CA THR A 99 -5.44 2.26 6.46
C THR A 99 -4.01 2.61 6.05
N LEU A 100 -3.82 3.36 4.96
CA LEU A 100 -2.51 3.80 4.50
C LEU A 100 -1.79 4.66 5.54
N CYS A 101 -2.50 5.60 6.16
CA CYS A 101 -1.97 6.47 7.20
C CYS A 101 -1.50 5.66 8.41
N VAL A 102 -2.26 4.67 8.84
CA VAL A 102 -1.89 3.79 9.96
C VAL A 102 -0.60 3.01 9.69
N TYR A 103 -0.46 2.43 8.49
CA TYR A 103 0.78 1.78 8.09
C TYR A 103 1.95 2.77 8.02
N PHE A 104 1.67 4.00 7.59
CA PHE A 104 2.66 5.05 7.53
C PHE A 104 3.12 5.49 8.93
N ILE A 105 2.20 5.77 9.86
CA ILE A 105 2.50 6.08 11.27
C ILE A 105 3.34 4.97 11.91
N LYS A 106 2.98 3.71 11.67
CA LYS A 106 3.72 2.55 12.19
C LYS A 106 5.16 2.47 11.68
N SER A 107 5.38 2.78 10.41
CA SER A 107 6.68 2.60 9.73
C SER A 107 7.57 3.84 9.76
N PHE A 108 6.99 5.04 9.87
CA PHE A 108 7.70 6.31 9.76
C PHE A 108 8.88 6.47 10.73
N PRO A 109 8.81 6.07 12.01
CA PRO A 109 9.97 6.20 12.91
C PRO A 109 11.21 5.42 12.40
N GLN A 110 11.00 4.28 11.73
CA GLN A 110 12.10 3.53 11.12
C GLN A 110 12.65 4.26 9.90
N ILE A 111 11.77 4.79 9.05
CA ILE A 111 12.15 5.58 7.86
C ILE A 111 12.99 6.79 8.29
N ASN A 112 12.55 7.49 9.34
CA ASN A 112 13.25 8.65 9.89
C ASN A 112 14.64 8.27 10.44
N SER A 113 14.76 7.14 11.14
CA SER A 113 16.08 6.67 11.63
C SER A 113 17.05 6.26 10.52
N MET A 114 16.53 5.80 9.37
CA MET A 114 17.37 5.35 8.26
C MET A 114 17.87 6.51 7.40
N ASN A 115 17.00 7.49 7.14
CA ASN A 115 17.36 8.67 6.36
C ASN A 115 16.56 9.91 6.79
N PRO A 116 17.04 10.64 7.82
CA PRO A 116 16.37 11.83 8.32
C PRO A 116 16.39 12.99 7.31
N ALA A 117 17.37 13.02 6.39
CA ALA A 117 17.48 14.05 5.36
C ALA A 117 16.56 13.80 4.15
N SER A 118 15.73 12.76 4.17
CA SER A 118 14.86 12.46 3.04
C SER A 118 13.77 13.53 2.86
N PRO A 119 13.39 13.87 1.61
CA PRO A 119 12.29 14.79 1.35
C PRO A 119 10.96 14.35 1.98
N LEU A 120 10.78 13.04 2.16
CA LEU A 120 9.61 12.47 2.82
C LEU A 120 9.55 12.87 4.30
N VAL A 121 10.68 12.79 5.02
CA VAL A 121 10.76 13.19 6.43
C VAL A 121 10.44 14.68 6.56
N GLY A 122 11.06 15.53 5.75
CA GLY A 122 10.77 16.97 5.74
C GLY A 122 9.29 17.27 5.47
N ARG A 123 8.67 16.56 4.52
CA ARG A 123 7.23 16.73 4.25
C ARG A 123 6.35 16.31 5.42
N VAL A 124 6.70 15.24 6.13
CA VAL A 124 5.93 14.80 7.30
C VAL A 124 6.07 15.79 8.45
N GLU A 125 7.28 16.27 8.73
CA GLU A 125 7.53 17.28 9.77
C GLU A 125 6.75 18.57 9.49
N GLU A 126 6.73 19.04 8.24
CA GLU A 126 5.92 20.18 7.82
C GLU A 126 4.43 19.93 8.07
N VAL A 127 3.91 18.76 7.67
CA VAL A 127 2.49 18.43 7.86
C VAL A 127 2.13 18.34 9.34
N LEU A 128 3.00 17.77 10.18
CA LEU A 128 2.81 17.70 11.62
C LEU A 128 2.77 19.10 12.24
N ALA A 129 3.70 19.97 11.86
CA ALA A 129 3.74 21.36 12.31
C ALA A 129 2.45 22.12 11.96
N VAL A 130 1.96 21.97 10.72
CA VAL A 130 0.72 22.61 10.26
C VAL A 130 -0.52 22.01 10.94
N ALA A 131 -0.49 20.72 11.29
CA ALA A 131 -1.56 20.06 12.02
C ALA A 131 -1.54 20.34 13.54
N GLY A 132 -0.49 20.99 14.06
CA GLY A 132 -0.32 21.21 15.49
C GLY A 132 -0.04 19.93 16.28
N VAL A 133 0.48 18.90 15.61
CA VAL A 133 0.79 17.59 16.21
C VAL A 133 2.29 17.51 16.46
N GLU A 134 2.69 17.15 17.69
CA GLU A 134 4.11 16.95 17.97
C GLU A 134 4.60 15.61 17.42
N TYR A 135 5.89 15.55 17.04
CA TYR A 135 6.51 14.28 16.63
C TYR A 135 6.44 13.21 17.73
N ARG A 136 6.39 13.63 19.01
CA ARG A 136 6.25 12.72 20.15
C ARG A 136 4.92 11.97 20.13
N ASP A 137 3.84 12.65 19.79
CA ASP A 137 2.50 12.05 19.66
C ASP A 137 2.48 11.02 18.54
N TRP A 138 3.11 11.35 17.40
CA TRP A 138 3.25 10.43 16.27
C TRP A 138 3.99 9.14 16.66
N VAL A 139 5.08 9.26 17.43
CA VAL A 139 5.82 8.10 17.95
C VAL A 139 4.98 7.30 18.94
N ALA A 140 4.19 7.97 19.79
CA ALA A 140 3.27 7.31 20.71
C ALA A 140 2.22 6.47 19.94
N TRP A 141 1.60 7.03 18.90
CA TRP A 141 0.65 6.32 18.03
C TRP A 141 1.31 5.13 17.34
N SER A 142 2.53 5.30 16.84
CA SER A 142 3.31 4.21 16.23
C SER A 142 3.55 3.05 17.21
N ASN A 143 3.84 3.36 18.48
CA ASN A 143 4.06 2.36 19.51
C ASN A 143 2.77 1.62 19.88
N GLN A 144 1.65 2.32 20.01
CA GLN A 144 0.33 1.72 20.23
C GLN A 144 -0.02 0.73 19.10
N LEU A 145 0.12 1.16 17.84
CA LEU A 145 -0.11 0.30 16.67
C LEU A 145 0.79 -0.94 16.63
N LYS A 146 2.04 -0.82 17.10
CA LYS A 146 2.94 -1.97 17.22
C LYS A 146 2.46 -2.95 18.29
N GLN A 147 1.99 -2.45 19.43
CA GLN A 147 1.44 -3.27 20.51
C GLN A 147 0.16 -3.99 20.07
N ASP A 148 -0.77 -3.31 19.41
CA ASP A 148 -2.01 -3.91 18.89
C ASP A 148 -1.73 -5.01 17.88
N SER A 149 -0.71 -4.81 17.02
CA SER A 149 -0.29 -5.83 16.06
C SER A 149 0.40 -7.04 16.71
N LYS A 150 0.92 -6.91 17.95
CA LYS A 150 1.43 -8.05 18.72
C LYS A 150 0.29 -8.78 19.41
N LYS A 151 -0.64 -8.06 20.04
CA LYS A 151 -1.84 -8.61 20.72
C LYS A 151 -2.72 -9.42 19.76
N LYS A 152 -2.97 -8.90 18.55
CA LYS A 152 -3.78 -9.61 17.53
C LYS A 152 -3.11 -10.90 17.01
N ARG A 153 -1.77 -11.01 17.11
CA ARG A 153 -1.03 -12.22 16.74
C ARG A 153 -1.03 -13.28 17.85
N SER A 154 -1.07 -12.88 19.12
CA SER A 154 -1.18 -13.84 20.23
C SER A 154 -2.56 -14.48 20.31
N THR A 155 -3.64 -13.73 20.07
CA THR A 155 -5.02 -14.25 20.09
C THR A 155 -5.40 -15.11 18.87
N GLN A 156 -4.52 -15.27 17.89
CA GLN A 156 -4.74 -16.18 16.74
C GLN A 156 -4.13 -17.58 16.95
N HIS A 157 -3.42 -17.79 18.06
CA HIS A 157 -2.72 -19.04 18.37
C HIS A 157 -3.29 -19.82 19.57
N ASP A 158 -4.39 -19.32 20.16
CA ASP A 158 -5.22 -20.02 21.17
C ASP A 158 -6.54 -20.48 20.54
#